data_AF-Q5FNF7-F1
#
_entry.id   AF-Q5FNF7-F1
#
_cell.length_a   1.000
_cell.length_b   1.000
_cell.length_c   1.000
_cell.angle_alpha   90.00
_cell.angle_beta   90.00
_cell.angle_gamma   90.00
#
_symmetry.space_group_name_H-M   'P 1'
#
loop_
_entity.id
_entity.type
_entity.pdbx_description
1 polymer ?
#
loop_
_entity_poly.entity_id
_entity_poly.type
_entity_poly.pdbx_seq_one_letter_code
_entity_poly.pdbx_strand_id
1 'polypeptide(L)'
;MALYQSLDGFPMASDMVGLTADQWDGPRFGVGIANGHIVPYTPPMPVISLKEQASHALSLARSYIYSNYGILNEPTPDSWVTYLKALMAIQNGTDTTSTSLPAGPKS
;
A
#
# COMPACT_ATOMS: atom_id res chain seq x y z
N MET A 1 5.78 47.29 10.74
CA MET A 1 5.73 46.61 12.05
C MET A 1 4.33 46.05 12.21
N ALA A 2 4.19 44.73 12.18
CA ALA A 2 2.88 44.08 12.13
C ALA A 2 2.20 44.09 13.52
N LEU A 3 0.91 44.39 13.51
CA LEU A 3 0.01 44.55 14.65
C LEU A 3 -0.53 43.19 15.12
N TYR A 4 0.10 42.58 16.11
CA TYR A 4 -0.51 41.54 16.94
C TYR A 4 -0.18 41.88 18.39
N GLN A 5 -1.10 42.53 19.10
CA GLN A 5 -0.93 42.89 20.52
C GLN A 5 -1.64 41.91 21.48
N SER A 6 -2.28 40.87 20.95
CA SER A 6 -2.94 39.84 21.77
C SER A 6 -2.65 38.45 21.23
N LEU A 7 -2.49 37.51 22.15
CA LEU A 7 -2.43 36.07 21.90
C LEU A 7 -3.80 35.40 22.08
N ASP A 8 -4.86 36.18 22.31
CA ASP A 8 -6.23 35.67 22.42
C ASP A 8 -6.62 34.94 21.12
N GLY A 9 -7.06 33.69 21.27
CA GLY A 9 -7.44 32.82 20.16
C GLY A 9 -6.31 31.94 19.60
N PHE A 10 -5.07 32.09 20.08
CA PHE A 10 -4.00 31.13 19.81
C PHE A 10 -4.00 29.99 20.86
N PRO A 11 -3.56 28.78 20.48
CA PRO A 11 -3.27 27.72 21.45
C PRO A 11 -2.16 28.17 22.42
N MET A 12 -2.02 27.48 23.56
CA MET A 12 -0.96 27.80 24.50
C MET A 12 0.41 27.65 23.82
N ALA A 13 1.39 28.46 24.20
CA ALA A 13 2.72 28.40 23.62
C ALA A 13 3.38 27.01 23.77
N SER A 14 3.01 26.24 24.81
CA SER A 14 3.43 24.84 25.01
C SER A 14 2.93 23.88 23.92
N ASP A 15 1.86 24.25 23.24
CA ASP A 15 1.21 23.46 22.19
C ASP A 15 1.66 23.92 20.79
N MET A 16 2.54 24.93 20.72
CA MET A 16 3.07 25.49 19.49
C MET A 16 4.50 25.00 19.24
N VAL A 17 4.85 24.81 17.97
CA VAL A 17 6.22 24.52 17.54
C VAL A 17 6.86 25.81 17.04
N GLY A 18 7.94 26.24 17.69
CA GLY A 18 8.73 27.38 17.25
C GLY A 18 9.46 27.09 15.95
N LEU A 19 9.39 28.01 14.98
CA LEU A 19 10.07 27.91 13.70
C LEU A 19 11.27 28.84 13.65
N THR A 20 12.37 28.36 13.09
CA THR A 20 13.49 29.22 12.66
C THR A 20 13.12 30.00 11.40
N ALA A 21 13.85 31.08 11.08
CA ALA A 21 13.64 31.85 9.85
C ALA A 21 13.75 30.96 8.60
N ASP A 22 14.76 30.09 8.56
CA ASP A 22 14.97 29.17 7.44
C ASP A 22 13.82 28.15 7.30
N GLN A 23 13.24 27.70 8.41
CA GLN A 23 12.07 26.82 8.40
C GLN A 23 10.79 27.55 7.96
N TRP A 24 10.68 28.85 8.24
CA TRP A 24 9.57 29.68 7.81
C TRP A 24 9.56 29.93 6.30
N ASP A 25 10.75 30.15 5.74
CA ASP A 25 10.97 30.34 4.29
C ASP A 25 11.08 29.01 3.52
N GLY A 26 11.15 27.88 4.24
CA GLY A 26 11.26 26.54 3.71
C GLY A 26 9.96 25.94 3.13
N PRO A 27 10.03 24.69 2.62
CA PRO A 27 8.89 24.01 2.02
C PRO A 27 7.79 23.73 3.05
N ARG A 28 6.56 24.16 2.73
CA ARG A 28 5.35 23.95 3.55
C ARG A 28 4.69 22.60 3.35
N PHE A 29 5.12 21.84 2.33
CA PHE A 29 4.60 20.53 1.97
C PHE A 29 5.72 19.50 1.98
N GLY A 30 5.38 18.23 2.22
CA GLY A 30 6.39 17.15 2.30
C GLY A 30 7.20 17.17 3.59
N VAL A 31 6.69 17.84 4.63
CA VAL A 31 7.27 17.89 5.98
C VAL A 31 6.19 17.58 7.03
N GLY A 32 6.61 17.08 8.19
CA GLY A 32 5.76 16.83 9.35
C GLY A 32 6.47 17.21 10.65
N ILE A 33 5.77 17.10 11.78
CA ILE A 33 6.34 17.33 13.10
C ILE A 33 6.64 16.00 13.78
N ALA A 34 7.89 15.78 14.17
CA ALA A 34 8.31 14.64 14.98
C ALA A 34 9.20 15.12 16.13
N ASN A 35 8.86 14.76 17.37
CA ASN A 35 9.58 15.18 18.59
C ASN A 35 9.78 16.70 18.68
N GLY A 36 8.82 17.51 18.21
CA GLY A 36 8.90 18.97 18.24
C GLY A 36 9.76 19.59 17.14
N HIS A 37 10.26 18.81 16.17
CA HIS A 37 11.06 19.29 15.04
C HIS A 37 10.33 19.08 13.71
N ILE A 38 10.55 20.01 12.76
CA ILE A 38 10.17 19.79 11.36
C ILE A 38 11.08 18.73 10.76
N VAL A 39 10.49 17.65 10.26
CA VAL A 39 11.19 16.56 9.57
C VAL A 39 10.59 16.35 8.18
N PRO A 40 11.36 15.86 7.20
CA PRO A 40 10.80 15.40 5.93
C PRO A 40 9.74 14.33 6.17
N TYR A 41 8.58 14.50 5.56
CA TYR A 41 7.52 13.51 5.61
C TYR A 41 7.87 12.34 4.68
N THR A 42 7.90 11.14 5.24
CA THR A 42 7.98 9.89 4.47
C THR A 42 6.62 9.21 4.54
N PRO A 43 5.86 9.13 3.43
CA PRO A 43 4.59 8.42 3.45
C PRO A 43 4.82 6.94 3.78
N PRO A 44 3.98 6.32 4.60
CA PRO A 44 4.05 4.88 4.81
C PRO A 44 3.86 4.17 3.47
N MET A 45 4.71 3.18 3.17
CA MET A 45 4.51 2.35 1.99
C MET A 45 3.16 1.64 2.10
N PRO A 46 2.33 1.65 1.03
CA PRO A 46 1.08 0.89 1.04
C PRO A 46 1.40 -0.59 1.21
N VAL A 47 0.88 -1.19 2.28
CA VAL A 47 0.94 -2.63 2.49
C VAL A 47 -0.11 -3.26 1.56
N ILE A 48 0.34 -3.83 0.44
CA ILE A 48 -0.55 -4.56 -0.47
C ILE A 48 -1.02 -5.81 0.24
N SER A 49 -2.33 -5.92 0.46
CA SER A 49 -2.92 -7.07 1.15
C SER A 49 -2.70 -8.36 0.35
N LEU A 50 -2.60 -9.50 1.05
CA LEU A 50 -2.45 -10.81 0.39
C LEU A 50 -3.61 -11.09 -0.60
N LYS A 51 -4.80 -10.56 -0.30
CA LYS A 51 -5.98 -10.60 -1.16
C LYS A 51 -5.77 -9.84 -2.48
N GLU A 52 -5.20 -8.65 -2.43
CA GLU A 52 -4.87 -7.87 -3.64
C GLU A 52 -3.79 -8.55 -4.46
N GLN A 53 -2.76 -9.09 -3.81
CA GLN A 53 -1.71 -9.87 -4.46
C GLN A 53 -2.30 -11.10 -5.18
N ALA A 54 -3.21 -11.82 -4.52
CA ALA A 54 -3.87 -13.00 -5.09
C ALA A 54 -4.78 -12.64 -6.27
N SER A 55 -5.50 -11.51 -6.19
CA SER A 55 -6.31 -10.99 -7.30
C SER A 55 -5.47 -10.74 -8.55
N HIS A 56 -4.33 -10.05 -8.39
CA HIS A 56 -3.41 -9.78 -9.48
C HIS A 56 -2.81 -11.07 -10.07
N ALA A 57 -2.30 -11.96 -9.21
CA ALA A 57 -1.76 -13.25 -9.63
C ALA A 57 -2.80 -14.12 -10.35
N LEU A 58 -4.06 -14.11 -9.90
CA LEU A 58 -5.13 -14.87 -10.52
C LEU A 58 -5.47 -14.35 -11.92
N SER A 59 -5.48 -13.03 -12.10
CA SER A 59 -5.69 -12.43 -13.42
C SER A 59 -4.61 -12.88 -14.41
N LEU A 60 -3.33 -12.79 -14.03
CA LEU A 60 -2.21 -13.25 -14.85
C LEU A 60 -2.29 -14.75 -15.15
N ALA A 61 -2.58 -15.57 -14.13
CA ALA A 61 -2.68 -17.02 -14.28
C ALA A 61 -3.81 -17.43 -15.24
N ARG A 62 -4.98 -16.76 -15.16
CA ARG A 62 -6.10 -17.00 -16.08
C ARG A 62 -5.75 -16.64 -17.51
N SER A 63 -5.08 -15.51 -17.74
CA SER A 63 -4.60 -15.13 -19.07
C SER A 63 -3.62 -16.16 -19.63
N TYR A 64 -2.65 -16.60 -18.82
CA TYR A 64 -1.70 -17.64 -19.22
C TYR A 64 -2.40 -18.95 -19.60
N ILE A 65 -3.35 -19.41 -18.78
CA ILE A 65 -4.09 -20.66 -19.04
C ILE A 65 -4.94 -20.57 -20.29
N TYR A 66 -5.64 -19.46 -20.47
CA TYR A 66 -6.44 -19.28 -21.66
C TYR A 66 -5.57 -19.30 -22.92
N SER A 67 -4.45 -18.56 -22.92
CA SER A 67 -3.55 -18.48 -24.08
C SER A 67 -2.81 -19.78 -24.40
N ASN A 68 -2.52 -20.64 -23.43
CA ASN A 68 -1.73 -21.84 -23.67
C ASN A 68 -2.56 -23.12 -23.78
N TYR A 69 -3.75 -23.17 -23.17
CA TYR A 69 -4.60 -24.36 -23.18
C TYR A 69 -6.00 -24.05 -23.72
N GLY A 70 -6.62 -22.97 -23.23
CA GLY A 70 -8.00 -22.62 -23.58
C GLY A 70 -8.22 -22.42 -25.09
N ILE A 71 -7.37 -21.64 -25.75
CA ILE A 71 -7.48 -21.40 -27.20
C ILE A 71 -7.20 -22.65 -28.05
N LEU A 72 -6.47 -23.63 -27.51
CA LEU A 72 -6.14 -24.89 -28.17
C LEU A 72 -7.20 -25.97 -27.91
N ASN A 73 -8.21 -25.66 -27.10
CA ASN A 73 -9.18 -26.63 -26.58
C ASN A 73 -8.50 -27.79 -25.83
N GLU A 74 -7.36 -27.52 -25.20
CA GLU A 74 -6.62 -28.46 -24.37
C GLU A 74 -7.08 -28.38 -22.91
N PRO A 75 -7.06 -29.51 -22.18
CA PRO A 75 -7.37 -29.50 -20.76
C PRO A 75 -6.32 -28.67 -19.99
N THR A 76 -6.79 -27.87 -19.04
CA THR A 76 -5.89 -27.18 -18.10
C THR A 76 -5.20 -28.20 -17.18
N PRO A 77 -3.87 -28.17 -17.04
CA PRO A 77 -3.17 -29.11 -16.17
C PRO A 77 -3.61 -29.00 -14.71
N ASP A 78 -3.64 -30.12 -13.99
CA ASP A 78 -4.11 -30.18 -12.60
C ASP A 78 -3.33 -29.28 -11.63
N SER A 79 -2.02 -29.10 -11.88
CA SER A 79 -1.17 -28.19 -11.11
C SER A 79 -1.65 -26.74 -11.20
N TRP A 80 -2.09 -26.32 -12.39
CA TRP A 80 -2.67 -25.01 -12.64
C TRP A 80 -4.08 -24.89 -12.05
N VAL A 81 -4.91 -25.91 -12.17
CA VAL A 81 -6.24 -25.92 -11.51
C VAL A 81 -6.09 -25.74 -9.99
N THR A 82 -5.14 -26.44 -9.39
CA THR A 82 -4.85 -26.36 -7.95
C THR A 82 -4.36 -24.96 -7.56
N TYR A 83 -3.42 -24.40 -8.32
CA TYR A 83 -2.92 -23.05 -8.12
C TYR A 83 -4.02 -21.98 -8.23
N LEU A 84 -4.87 -22.05 -9.27
CA LEU A 84 -5.99 -21.13 -9.46
C LEU A 84 -6.99 -21.21 -8.30
N LYS A 85 -7.29 -22.42 -7.79
CA LYS A 85 -8.17 -22.60 -6.63
C LYS A 85 -7.59 -21.98 -5.36
N ALA A 86 -6.29 -22.16 -5.12
CA ALA A 86 -5.62 -21.54 -3.98
C ALA A 86 -5.67 -20.01 -4.05
N LEU A 87 -5.38 -19.42 -5.21
CA LEU A 87 -5.49 -17.98 -5.42
C LEU A 87 -6.93 -17.47 -5.24
N MET A 88 -7.94 -18.20 -5.73
CA MET A 88 -9.35 -17.85 -5.51
C MET A 88 -9.72 -17.91 -4.03
N ALA A 89 -9.21 -18.89 -3.28
CA ALA A 89 -9.49 -19.02 -1.86
C ALA A 89 -8.91 -17.84 -1.05
N ILE A 90 -7.68 -17.43 -1.37
CA ILE A 90 -7.04 -16.26 -0.75
C ILE A 90 -7.75 -14.96 -1.16
N GLN A 91 -8.06 -14.79 -2.45
CA GLN A 91 -8.76 -13.61 -2.94
C GLN A 91 -10.15 -13.45 -2.28
N ASN A 92 -10.89 -14.55 -2.14
CA ASN A 92 -12.22 -14.53 -1.55
C ASN A 92 -12.20 -14.47 -0.02
N GLY A 93 -11.02 -14.58 0.60
CA GLY A 93 -10.86 -14.57 2.06
C GLY A 93 -11.34 -15.86 2.74
N THR A 94 -11.56 -16.94 1.98
CA THR A 94 -11.86 -18.26 2.55
C THR A 94 -10.61 -18.96 3.06
N ASP A 95 -9.43 -18.58 2.56
CA ASP A 95 -8.15 -18.93 3.16
C ASP A 95 -7.71 -17.83 4.13
N THR A 96 -7.78 -18.17 5.42
CA THR A 96 -7.38 -17.30 6.54
C THR A 96 -6.04 -17.70 7.16
N THR A 97 -5.41 -18.74 6.62
CA THR A 97 -4.19 -19.35 7.17
C THR A 97 -2.94 -18.98 6.38
N SER A 98 -3.09 -18.72 5.08
CA SER A 98 -1.98 -18.32 4.22
C SER A 98 -1.40 -16.97 4.60
N THR A 99 -0.08 -16.92 4.72
CA THR A 99 0.70 -15.69 4.95
C THR A 99 1.45 -15.21 3.71
N SER A 100 1.41 -15.98 2.62
CA SER A 100 2.07 -15.69 1.35
C SER A 100 1.30 -16.32 0.19
N LEU A 101 1.56 -15.87 -1.03
CA LEU A 101 0.99 -16.51 -2.22
C LEU A 101 1.54 -17.93 -2.41
N PRO A 102 0.72 -18.86 -2.94
CA PRO A 102 1.22 -20.16 -3.39
C PRO A 102 2.24 -19.98 -4.51
N ALA A 103 3.20 -20.90 -4.59
CA ALA A 103 4.13 -20.92 -5.71
C ALA A 103 3.39 -21.31 -7.00
N GLY A 104 3.61 -20.54 -8.07
CA GLY A 104 3.07 -20.85 -9.39
C GLY A 104 3.68 -22.14 -9.96
N PRO A 105 2.94 -22.90 -10.79
CA PRO A 105 3.50 -24.02 -11.53
C PRO A 105 4.63 -23.56 -12.44
N LYS A 106 5.62 -24.44 -12.67
CA LYS A 106 6.61 -24.21 -13.72
C LYS A 106 5.95 -24.45 -15.08
N SER A 107 6.20 -23.54 -16.01
CA SER A 107 5.81 -23.61 -17.43
C SER A 107 6.45 -24.78 -18.15
#